data_AF-A0A3D3GAY4-F1
#
_entry.id   AF-A0A3D3GAY4-F1
#
_cell.length_a   1.000
_cell.length_b   1.000
_cell.length_c   1.000
_cell.angle_alpha   90.00
_cell.angle_beta   90.00
_cell.angle_gamma   90.00
#
_symmetry.space_group_name_H-M   'P 1'
#
loop_
_entity.id
_entity.type
_entity.pdbx_description
1 polymer ?
#
loop_
_entity_poly.entity_id
_entity_poly.type
_entity_poly.pdbx_seq_one_letter_code
_entity_poly.pdbx_strand_id
1 'polypeptide(L)'
;MFQKILGILLSFLCLPVYSLASTDYMDGIENTAVIDWAQPPVGCVEEIIQQKSPFGCPDLSRVKDPTKDFPADFTPEETALWSGPRAKALGHCRSEEVLRREELRPGSFSEITLERAWMRVEGARDSDLKGEAIYLASEEYGVPPQIIVGALMQESLMADLGISEDGSNFSCGIAQLNVLEWCNWAERQAPATQTELGWPTEDALKWRQTHSARTVCSSPLLQTTLARPFYKIGLTRLNGTPPYRMGPEHLADIRLEEVVPGFPAATPSEQQLRFKIVRAFTQNCSRFASAIPAKANQLKILFDNEVPPAMRGIQSYAPGQTYERACRRPFPSRAYPLHAGWLLADAIYNAGSRIVTNVGWYLRLTPQSFASAGTWNAFYGPELISSLYWAGKYNRNTDNLEFQDFSGRTDKVTFFKSCIVQRHVARVIQYATLPGFELARSAEDKNGCRKSEFHPDGTLKKSHVPLERQKSSGRK
;
A
#
# COMPACT_ATOMS: atom_id res chain seq x y z
N MET A 1 -18.56 -63.68 9.44
CA MET A 1 -18.49 -65.08 9.93
C MET A 1 -17.11 -65.22 10.56
N PHE A 2 -17.08 -65.56 11.86
CA PHE A 2 -15.93 -65.65 12.78
C PHE A 2 -15.20 -64.34 13.12
N GLN A 3 -15.44 -63.70 14.29
CA GLN A 3 -15.04 -64.08 15.67
C GLN A 3 -13.54 -63.90 15.93
N LYS A 4 -13.04 -63.32 17.03
CA LYS A 4 -13.59 -62.63 18.22
C LYS A 4 -12.39 -62.31 19.15
N ILE A 5 -12.66 -61.52 20.21
CA ILE A 5 -11.99 -61.47 21.55
C ILE A 5 -10.76 -60.56 21.67
N LEU A 6 -10.53 -59.77 22.73
CA LEU A 6 -11.28 -59.27 23.91
C LEU A 6 -10.23 -58.49 24.75
N GLY A 7 -10.61 -57.45 25.49
CA GLY A 7 -9.76 -56.97 26.60
C GLY A 7 -10.00 -55.53 27.06
N ILE A 8 -11.10 -55.32 27.80
CA ILE A 8 -11.32 -54.15 28.68
C ILE A 8 -10.88 -54.55 30.09
N LEU A 9 -10.20 -53.67 30.85
CA LEU A 9 -10.47 -53.38 32.28
C LEU A 9 -9.44 -52.39 32.89
N LEU A 10 -9.95 -51.24 33.40
CA LEU A 10 -9.70 -50.59 34.71
C LEU A 10 -8.24 -50.15 35.10
N SER A 11 -7.90 -48.96 35.65
CA SER A 11 -8.61 -47.95 36.47
C SER A 11 -7.88 -46.59 36.54
N PHE A 12 -8.65 -45.50 36.62
CA PHE A 12 -8.50 -44.22 37.35
C PHE A 12 -7.28 -43.95 38.29
N LEU A 13 -6.58 -42.80 38.09
CA LEU A 13 -6.56 -41.57 38.94
C LEU A 13 -5.28 -40.69 38.75
N CYS A 14 -5.47 -39.37 38.93
CA CYS A 14 -4.50 -38.27 39.10
C CYS A 14 -4.00 -37.46 37.87
N LEU A 15 -4.62 -36.29 37.67
CA LEU A 15 -4.04 -35.04 37.14
C LEU A 15 -2.91 -34.52 38.08
N PRO A 16 -2.00 -33.56 37.72
CA PRO A 16 -2.19 -32.46 36.76
C PRO A 16 -0.99 -32.03 35.86
N VAL A 17 -1.32 -31.24 34.81
CA VAL A 17 -0.60 -30.07 34.25
C VAL A 17 0.92 -30.19 33.97
N TYR A 18 1.30 -30.11 32.69
CA TYR A 18 2.21 -29.05 32.20
C TYR A 18 2.02 -28.80 30.69
N SER A 19 1.92 -27.51 30.39
CA SER A 19 1.86 -26.88 29.08
C SER A 19 3.14 -27.15 28.26
N LEU A 20 2.98 -27.63 27.03
CA LEU A 20 3.97 -27.44 25.98
C LEU A 20 3.32 -26.58 24.88
N ALA A 21 3.54 -25.28 25.03
CA ALA A 21 3.40 -24.33 23.95
C ALA A 21 4.48 -24.66 22.90
N SER A 22 4.07 -24.84 21.65
CA SER A 22 5.01 -24.96 20.53
C SER A 22 5.58 -23.57 20.21
N THR A 23 6.72 -23.25 20.81
CA THR A 23 7.59 -22.14 20.40
C THR A 23 8.71 -22.71 19.53
N ASP A 24 8.40 -23.09 18.30
CA ASP A 24 9.43 -23.49 17.32
C ASP A 24 9.02 -22.99 15.93
N TYR A 25 9.10 -21.67 15.71
CA TYR A 25 9.13 -21.09 14.35
C TYR A 25 9.74 -19.68 14.28
N MET A 26 10.58 -19.30 15.25
CA MET A 26 11.23 -17.98 15.32
C MET A 26 12.74 -18.07 15.62
N ASP A 27 13.41 -19.15 15.20
CA ASP A 27 14.87 -19.25 15.33
C ASP A 27 15.53 -18.82 14.01
N GLY A 28 15.91 -17.54 13.97
CA GLY A 28 16.64 -16.95 12.85
C GLY A 28 16.81 -15.42 12.89
N ILE A 29 16.75 -14.78 14.06
CA ILE A 29 17.12 -13.36 14.22
C ILE A 29 18.09 -13.24 15.41
N GLU A 30 19.36 -13.56 15.17
CA GLU A 30 20.45 -13.23 16.10
C GLU A 30 20.83 -11.74 15.98
N ASN A 31 19.93 -10.86 16.48
CA ASN A 31 20.21 -9.55 17.10
C ASN A 31 18.88 -8.79 17.31
N THR A 32 17.99 -9.29 18.15
CA THR A 32 16.80 -8.52 18.57
C THR A 32 17.15 -7.64 19.76
N ALA A 33 17.94 -6.60 19.53
CA ALA A 33 17.86 -5.44 20.43
C ALA A 33 16.38 -5.06 20.54
N VAL A 34 15.88 -4.89 21.76
CA VAL A 34 14.49 -4.47 21.99
C VAL A 34 14.27 -3.17 21.22
N ILE A 35 13.44 -3.22 20.18
CA ILE A 35 13.15 -2.05 19.34
C ILE A 35 12.36 -1.06 20.20
N ASP A 36 12.91 0.13 20.40
CA ASP A 36 12.13 1.26 20.89
C ASP A 36 11.26 1.79 19.75
N TRP A 37 9.97 1.47 19.81
CA TRP A 37 8.99 1.92 18.82
C TRP A 37 8.59 3.39 18.97
N ALA A 38 8.98 4.05 20.07
CA ALA A 38 8.92 5.51 20.16
C ALA A 38 10.04 6.16 19.33
N GLN A 39 11.22 5.53 19.25
CA GLN A 39 12.36 6.01 18.45
C GLN A 39 12.85 4.94 17.46
N PRO A 40 12.00 4.46 16.54
CA PRO A 40 12.41 3.43 15.61
C PRO A 40 13.49 3.99 14.66
N PRO A 41 14.45 3.19 14.18
CA PRO A 41 15.50 3.63 13.24
C PRO A 41 14.93 3.87 11.84
N VAL A 42 14.09 4.90 11.69
CA VAL A 42 13.48 5.35 10.44
C VAL A 42 14.08 6.66 9.98
N GLY A 43 14.18 6.86 8.67
CA GLY A 43 14.74 8.09 8.11
C GLY A 43 13.80 9.27 8.19
N CYS A 44 14.35 10.45 7.95
CA CYS A 44 13.60 11.63 7.53
C CYS A 44 13.18 11.50 6.06
N VAL A 45 12.20 12.28 5.60
CA VAL A 45 11.67 12.18 4.23
C VAL A 45 12.79 12.35 3.19
N GLU A 46 13.66 13.34 3.40
CA GLU A 46 14.81 13.65 2.57
C GLU A 46 15.90 12.57 2.57
N GLU A 47 15.90 11.64 3.52
CA GLU A 47 16.80 10.48 3.55
C GLU A 47 16.15 9.25 2.90
N ILE A 48 14.81 9.24 2.84
CA ILE A 48 14.03 8.09 2.41
C ILE A 48 13.74 8.13 0.91
N ILE A 49 13.29 9.28 0.43
CA ILE A 49 12.77 9.50 -0.92
C ILE A 49 13.77 9.07 -2.00
N GLN A 50 13.28 8.62 -3.16
CA GLN A 50 14.16 8.37 -4.30
C GLN A 50 14.88 9.67 -4.67
N GLN A 51 16.19 9.57 -4.89
CA GLN A 51 17.05 10.69 -5.26
C GLN A 51 17.99 10.24 -6.36
N LYS A 52 18.38 11.19 -7.21
CA LYS A 52 19.52 10.99 -8.11
C LYS A 52 20.76 10.73 -7.27
N SER A 53 21.69 9.92 -7.77
CA SER A 53 22.92 9.65 -7.04
C SER A 53 23.70 10.96 -6.82
N PRO A 54 23.89 11.41 -5.56
CA PRO A 54 24.69 12.60 -5.30
C PRO A 54 26.20 12.33 -5.47
N PHE A 55 26.60 11.07 -5.66
CA PHE A 55 27.99 10.62 -5.74
C PHE A 55 28.47 10.38 -7.18
N GLY A 56 27.63 10.69 -8.17
CA GLY A 56 27.79 10.15 -9.53
C GLY A 56 27.43 8.66 -9.60
N CYS A 57 27.29 8.12 -10.80
CA CYS A 57 27.02 6.70 -10.99
C CYS A 57 28.29 5.94 -11.35
N PRO A 58 28.52 4.75 -10.79
CA PRO A 58 29.61 3.90 -11.22
C PRO A 58 29.39 3.47 -12.68
N ASP A 59 30.47 3.19 -13.41
CA ASP A 59 30.36 2.70 -14.79
C ASP A 59 29.84 1.25 -14.79
N LEU A 60 28.54 1.11 -15.03
CA LEU A 60 27.86 -0.18 -15.17
C LEU A 60 27.82 -0.67 -16.62
N SER A 61 28.47 0.00 -17.58
CA SER A 61 28.40 -0.36 -18.99
C SER A 61 29.04 -1.72 -19.31
N ARG A 62 30.01 -2.15 -18.49
CA ARG A 62 30.80 -3.37 -18.71
C ARG A 62 30.32 -4.57 -17.91
N VAL A 63 29.38 -4.40 -16.97
CA VAL A 63 28.88 -5.53 -16.18
C VAL A 63 27.92 -6.38 -17.01
N LYS A 64 27.87 -7.69 -16.72
CA LYS A 64 27.00 -8.62 -17.46
C LYS A 64 25.53 -8.33 -17.16
N ASP A 65 25.17 -8.22 -15.88
CA ASP A 65 23.83 -7.95 -15.40
C ASP A 65 23.81 -6.64 -14.57
N PRO A 66 23.37 -5.51 -15.14
CA PRO A 66 23.38 -4.22 -14.45
C PRO A 66 22.43 -4.18 -13.26
N THR A 67 21.54 -5.17 -13.08
CA THR A 67 20.61 -5.20 -11.94
C THR A 67 21.26 -5.67 -10.65
N LYS A 68 22.38 -6.40 -10.71
CA LYS A 68 22.98 -7.05 -9.54
C LYS A 68 24.51 -7.08 -9.52
N ASP A 69 25.16 -7.07 -10.68
CA ASP A 69 26.62 -7.19 -10.75
C ASP A 69 27.28 -5.87 -10.32
N PHE A 70 28.53 -5.96 -9.89
CA PHE A 70 29.43 -4.84 -9.65
C PHE A 70 30.52 -4.79 -10.73
N PRO A 71 31.09 -3.62 -11.02
CA PRO A 71 32.29 -3.51 -11.85
C PRO A 71 33.41 -4.41 -11.33
N ALA A 72 34.15 -5.05 -12.24
CA ALA A 72 35.17 -6.05 -11.87
C ALA A 72 36.38 -5.44 -11.14
N ASP A 73 36.57 -4.13 -11.27
CA ASP A 73 37.61 -3.32 -10.64
C ASP A 73 37.22 -2.75 -9.27
N PHE A 74 35.98 -2.98 -8.81
CA PHE A 74 35.59 -2.59 -7.46
C PHE A 74 36.37 -3.38 -6.41
N THR A 75 36.95 -2.66 -5.46
CA THR A 75 37.50 -3.21 -4.23
C THR A 75 36.40 -3.77 -3.31
N PRO A 76 36.73 -4.63 -2.34
CA PRO A 76 35.78 -5.06 -1.31
C PRO A 76 35.17 -3.88 -0.55
N GLU A 77 35.96 -2.83 -0.28
CA GLU A 77 35.51 -1.62 0.41
C GLU A 77 34.50 -0.82 -0.43
N GLU A 78 34.74 -0.68 -1.74
CA GLU A 78 33.79 -0.04 -2.65
C GLU A 78 32.51 -0.85 -2.79
N THR A 79 32.62 -2.17 -2.87
CA THR A 79 31.47 -3.07 -2.89
C THR A 79 30.64 -2.88 -1.63
N ALA A 80 31.26 -2.89 -0.45
CA ALA A 80 30.58 -2.67 0.83
C ALA A 80 29.91 -1.28 0.90
N LEU A 81 30.58 -0.25 0.40
CA LEU A 81 30.06 1.11 0.35
C LEU A 81 28.80 1.22 -0.52
N TRP A 82 28.83 0.60 -1.71
CA TRP A 82 27.71 0.62 -2.66
C TRP A 82 26.60 -0.37 -2.33
N SER A 83 26.89 -1.47 -1.62
CA SER A 83 25.87 -2.41 -1.13
C SER A 83 25.23 -1.97 0.19
N GLY A 84 25.86 -1.08 0.94
CA GLY A 84 25.36 -0.55 2.22
C GLY A 84 24.96 0.92 2.13
N PRO A 85 25.80 1.87 2.59
CA PRO A 85 25.45 3.29 2.69
C PRO A 85 24.93 3.92 1.38
N ARG A 86 25.42 3.48 0.21
CA ARG A 86 25.01 4.01 -1.11
C ARG A 86 24.05 3.10 -1.87
N ALA A 87 23.43 2.11 -1.23
CA ALA A 87 22.57 1.13 -1.90
C ALA A 87 21.39 1.77 -2.66
N LYS A 88 20.80 2.85 -2.12
CA LYS A 88 19.71 3.58 -2.82
C LYS A 88 20.21 4.26 -4.09
N ALA A 89 21.34 4.98 -3.99
CA ALA A 89 22.00 5.62 -5.13
C ALA A 89 22.40 4.58 -6.20
N LEU A 90 22.95 3.43 -5.78
CA LEU A 90 23.23 2.32 -6.69
C LEU A 90 21.96 1.85 -7.41
N GLY A 91 20.85 1.71 -6.69
CA GLY A 91 19.56 1.32 -7.28
C GLY A 91 19.08 2.28 -8.38
N HIS A 92 19.31 3.58 -8.23
CA HIS A 92 19.05 4.57 -9.27
C HIS A 92 20.00 4.38 -10.47
N CYS A 93 21.31 4.30 -10.24
CA CYS A 93 22.31 4.11 -11.30
C CYS A 93 22.10 2.83 -12.12
N ARG A 94 21.75 1.73 -11.44
CA ARG A 94 21.37 0.48 -12.10
C ARG A 94 20.15 0.64 -12.99
N SER A 95 19.20 1.46 -12.56
CA SER A 95 17.97 1.74 -13.32
C SER A 95 18.25 2.58 -14.55
N GLU A 96 19.11 3.61 -14.44
CA GLU A 96 19.57 4.39 -15.59
C GLU A 96 20.26 3.48 -16.62
N GLU A 97 21.15 2.59 -16.17
CA GLU A 97 21.85 1.66 -17.06
C GLU A 97 20.91 0.65 -17.74
N VAL A 98 19.92 0.12 -17.01
CA VAL A 98 18.88 -0.75 -17.58
C VAL A 98 18.13 -0.03 -18.71
N LEU A 99 17.69 1.21 -18.47
CA LEU A 99 16.95 1.98 -19.47
C LEU A 99 17.82 2.34 -20.67
N ARG A 100 19.08 2.72 -20.45
CA ARG A 100 20.05 3.01 -21.53
C ARG A 100 20.29 1.78 -22.41
N ARG A 101 20.45 0.60 -21.80
CA ARG A 101 20.64 -0.65 -22.56
C ARG A 101 19.39 -1.06 -23.34
N GLU A 102 18.20 -0.85 -22.76
CA GLU A 102 16.94 -1.09 -23.46
C GLU A 102 16.77 -0.15 -24.66
N GLU A 103 17.16 1.13 -24.54
CA GLU A 103 17.15 2.08 -25.66
C GLU A 103 18.09 1.65 -26.80
N LEU A 104 19.29 1.15 -26.46
CA LEU A 104 20.25 0.65 -27.45
C LEU A 104 19.85 -0.68 -28.07
N ARG A 105 19.17 -1.54 -27.31
CA ARG A 105 18.74 -2.87 -27.73
C ARG A 105 17.37 -3.20 -27.11
N PRO A 106 16.28 -2.81 -27.77
CA PRO A 106 14.92 -3.11 -27.29
C PRO A 106 14.67 -4.60 -27.12
N GLY A 107 13.92 -4.96 -26.08
CA GLY A 107 13.61 -6.34 -25.70
C GLY A 107 14.72 -7.04 -24.89
N SER A 108 15.70 -6.28 -24.36
CA SER A 108 16.79 -6.85 -23.56
C SER A 108 16.36 -7.18 -22.13
N PHE A 109 15.30 -6.54 -21.63
CA PHE A 109 14.77 -6.76 -20.29
C PHE A 109 13.27 -7.07 -20.32
N SER A 110 12.80 -7.78 -19.30
CA SER A 110 11.37 -8.00 -19.08
C SER A 110 10.65 -6.69 -18.74
N GLU A 111 9.36 -6.59 -19.10
CA GLU A 111 8.52 -5.41 -18.84
C GLU A 111 8.57 -4.92 -17.39
N ILE A 112 8.47 -5.83 -16.40
CA ILE A 112 8.50 -5.50 -14.96
C ILE A 112 9.84 -4.86 -14.53
N THR A 113 10.94 -5.24 -15.18
CA THR A 113 12.27 -4.69 -14.90
C THR A 113 12.38 -3.28 -15.47
N LEU A 114 11.85 -3.07 -16.68
CA LEU A 114 11.81 -1.77 -17.34
C LEU A 114 10.91 -0.79 -16.58
N GLU A 115 9.72 -1.24 -16.16
CA GLU A 115 8.79 -0.44 -15.38
C GLU A 115 9.43 0.01 -14.06
N ARG A 116 10.01 -0.92 -13.29
CA ARG A 116 10.68 -0.58 -12.02
C ARG A 116 11.89 0.32 -12.21
N ALA A 117 12.67 0.12 -13.27
CA ALA A 117 13.81 0.98 -13.59
C ALA A 117 13.31 2.40 -13.92
N TRP A 118 12.29 2.51 -14.77
CA TRP A 118 11.65 3.78 -15.10
C TRP A 118 11.11 4.47 -13.85
N MET A 119 10.38 3.76 -12.99
CA MET A 119 9.83 4.32 -11.75
C MET A 119 10.92 4.84 -10.81
N ARG A 120 12.07 4.17 -10.71
CA ARG A 120 13.19 4.65 -9.88
C ARG A 120 13.83 5.92 -10.44
N VAL A 121 13.94 6.03 -11.76
CA VAL A 121 14.50 7.23 -12.42
C VAL A 121 13.51 8.39 -12.34
N GLU A 122 12.23 8.14 -12.63
CA GLU A 122 11.16 9.13 -12.57
C GLU A 122 10.88 9.58 -11.13
N GLY A 123 10.88 8.65 -10.18
CA GLY A 123 10.68 8.93 -8.77
C GLY A 123 11.77 9.80 -8.15
N ALA A 124 12.97 9.79 -8.75
CA ALA A 124 14.08 10.67 -8.39
C ALA A 124 14.00 12.07 -9.04
N ARG A 125 13.01 12.33 -9.90
CA ARG A 125 12.73 13.69 -10.39
C ARG A 125 11.93 14.47 -9.35
N ASP A 126 12.28 15.74 -9.22
CA ASP A 126 11.64 16.68 -8.29
C ASP A 126 11.60 16.19 -6.85
N SER A 127 12.58 15.37 -6.42
CA SER A 127 12.62 14.75 -5.09
C SER A 127 12.47 15.78 -3.96
N ASP A 128 13.12 16.94 -4.07
CA ASP A 128 12.98 17.99 -3.05
C ASP A 128 11.56 18.55 -2.99
N LEU A 129 10.91 18.77 -4.12
CA LEU A 129 9.53 19.27 -4.19
C LEU A 129 8.53 18.21 -3.70
N LYS A 130 8.76 16.93 -4.03
CA LYS A 130 7.97 15.81 -3.51
C LYS A 130 8.15 15.65 -2.01
N GLY A 131 9.38 15.79 -1.51
CA GLY A 131 9.67 15.78 -0.07
C GLY A 131 8.96 16.91 0.68
N GLU A 132 8.98 18.12 0.11
CA GLU A 132 8.25 19.27 0.63
C GLU A 132 6.73 19.03 0.65
N ALA A 133 6.16 18.51 -0.44
CA ALA A 133 4.74 18.17 -0.52
C ALA A 133 4.33 17.11 0.53
N ILE A 134 5.19 16.15 0.85
CA ILE A 134 4.95 15.17 1.91
C ILE A 134 4.87 15.87 3.27
N TYR A 135 5.81 16.78 3.58
CA TYR A 135 5.79 17.50 4.85
C TYR A 135 4.55 18.39 4.98
N LEU A 136 4.19 19.13 3.93
CA LEU A 136 2.99 19.97 3.95
C LEU A 136 1.72 19.15 4.13
N ALA A 137 1.60 18.03 3.41
CA ALA A 137 0.46 17.11 3.57
C ALA A 137 0.44 16.46 4.97
N SER A 138 1.61 16.15 5.52
CA SER A 138 1.77 15.62 6.87
C SER A 138 1.29 16.62 7.93
N GLU A 139 1.67 17.89 7.80
CA GLU A 139 1.22 18.99 8.66
C GLU A 139 -0.29 19.21 8.56
N GLU A 140 -0.84 19.27 7.34
CA GLU A 140 -2.26 19.54 7.09
C GLU A 140 -3.17 18.42 7.60
N TYR A 141 -2.80 17.15 7.34
CA TYR A 141 -3.66 16.00 7.63
C TYR A 141 -3.25 15.25 8.90
N GLY A 142 -2.14 15.60 9.55
CA GLY A 142 -1.67 14.97 10.79
C GLY A 142 -1.20 13.53 10.63
N VAL A 143 -0.87 13.11 9.40
CA VAL A 143 -0.34 11.77 9.09
C VAL A 143 1.19 11.81 9.26
N PRO A 144 1.83 10.86 9.99
CA PRO A 144 3.28 10.83 10.09
C PRO A 144 3.94 10.78 8.70
N PRO A 145 4.98 11.60 8.44
CA PRO A 145 5.55 11.71 7.10
C PRO A 145 6.21 10.40 6.65
N GLN A 146 6.70 9.57 7.58
CA GLN A 146 7.23 8.22 7.33
C GLN A 146 6.16 7.27 6.76
N ILE A 147 4.90 7.41 7.20
CA ILE A 147 3.78 6.62 6.66
C ILE A 147 3.48 7.05 5.23
N ILE A 148 3.41 8.37 4.97
CA ILE A 148 3.15 8.89 3.62
C ILE A 148 4.25 8.45 2.66
N VAL A 149 5.53 8.71 2.98
CA VAL A 149 6.63 8.36 2.08
C VAL A 149 6.73 6.85 1.87
N GLY A 150 6.51 6.04 2.92
CA GLY A 150 6.51 4.58 2.81
C GLY A 150 5.38 4.07 1.90
N ALA A 151 4.18 4.64 2.01
CA ALA A 151 3.04 4.32 1.14
C ALA A 151 3.35 4.71 -0.32
N LEU A 152 3.77 5.95 -0.58
CA LEU A 152 4.09 6.40 -1.95
C LEU A 152 5.23 5.60 -2.58
N MET A 153 6.25 5.24 -1.81
CA MET A 153 7.32 4.35 -2.27
C MET A 153 6.80 2.95 -2.62
N GLN A 154 5.86 2.42 -1.84
CA GLN A 154 5.25 1.13 -2.09
C GLN A 154 4.31 1.13 -3.30
N GLU A 155 3.58 2.22 -3.54
CA GLU A 155 2.67 2.37 -4.68
C GLU A 155 3.42 2.57 -6.00
N SER A 156 4.41 3.49 -6.01
CA SER A 156 4.96 4.01 -7.26
C SER A 156 6.48 4.21 -7.26
N LEU A 157 7.19 3.84 -6.18
CA LEU A 157 8.58 4.25 -5.96
C LEU A 157 8.76 5.76 -6.16
N MET A 158 7.74 6.57 -5.81
CA MET A 158 7.67 8.02 -6.00
C MET A 158 7.50 8.52 -7.46
N ALA A 159 7.27 7.61 -8.41
CA ALA A 159 7.08 7.97 -9.82
C ALA A 159 5.68 8.53 -10.09
N ASP A 160 5.61 9.54 -10.95
CA ASP A 160 4.35 10.13 -11.41
C ASP A 160 3.72 9.25 -12.50
N LEU A 161 3.18 8.11 -12.08
CA LEU A 161 2.59 7.11 -12.97
C LEU A 161 1.35 7.62 -13.71
N GLY A 162 1.13 7.06 -14.89
CA GLY A 162 -0.14 7.20 -15.59
C GLY A 162 -1.30 6.45 -14.94
N ILE A 163 -2.43 6.39 -15.65
CA ILE A 163 -3.56 5.57 -15.23
C ILE A 163 -3.20 4.09 -15.41
N SER A 164 -3.33 3.31 -14.34
CA SER A 164 -3.18 1.86 -14.30
C SER A 164 -4.55 1.20 -14.11
N GLU A 165 -4.75 0.03 -14.74
CA GLU A 165 -5.94 -0.80 -14.53
C GLU A 165 -5.57 -2.00 -13.63
N ASP A 166 -6.24 -2.14 -12.49
CA ASP A 166 -6.24 -3.36 -11.68
C ASP A 166 -7.67 -3.92 -11.60
N GLY A 167 -8.01 -4.74 -12.59
CA GLY A 167 -9.35 -5.28 -12.76
C GLY A 167 -10.38 -4.19 -13.11
N SER A 168 -11.22 -3.82 -12.15
CA SER A 168 -12.25 -2.76 -12.32
C SER A 168 -11.90 -1.47 -11.56
N ASN A 169 -10.69 -1.40 -10.99
CA ASN A 169 -10.16 -0.19 -10.37
C ASN A 169 -9.15 0.49 -11.31
N PHE A 170 -9.24 1.81 -11.42
CA PHE A 170 -8.37 2.62 -12.24
C PHE A 170 -7.67 3.64 -11.34
N SER A 171 -6.37 3.45 -11.15
CA SER A 171 -5.54 4.22 -10.22
C SER A 171 -4.54 5.08 -10.99
N CYS A 172 -4.08 6.18 -10.43
CA CYS A 172 -3.21 7.12 -11.14
C CYS A 172 -2.18 7.80 -10.22
N GLY A 173 -1.03 8.12 -10.81
CA GLY A 173 -0.01 8.96 -10.20
C GLY A 173 0.82 8.31 -9.12
N ILE A 174 1.64 9.14 -8.48
CA ILE A 174 2.54 8.77 -7.38
C ILE A 174 1.81 8.06 -6.22
N ALA A 175 0.54 8.37 -6.03
CA ALA A 175 -0.28 7.83 -4.95
C ALA A 175 -1.19 6.68 -5.36
N GLN A 176 -1.24 6.34 -6.66
CA GLN A 176 -2.16 5.34 -7.23
C GLN A 176 -3.62 5.56 -6.78
N LEU A 177 -4.08 6.82 -6.82
CA LEU A 177 -5.44 7.20 -6.43
C LEU A 177 -6.43 6.85 -7.52
N ASN A 178 -7.60 6.34 -7.15
CA ASN A 178 -8.74 6.25 -8.06
C ASN A 178 -9.57 7.54 -8.07
N VAL A 179 -10.52 7.62 -9.01
CA VAL A 179 -11.36 8.82 -9.19
C VAL A 179 -12.19 9.17 -7.95
N LEU A 180 -12.61 8.19 -7.14
CA LEU A 180 -13.42 8.43 -5.94
C LEU A 180 -12.58 9.04 -4.82
N GLU A 181 -11.39 8.50 -4.62
CA GLU A 181 -10.40 9.00 -3.67
C GLU A 181 -9.95 10.42 -4.01
N TRP A 182 -9.67 10.67 -5.29
CA TRP A 182 -9.33 12.02 -5.74
C TRP A 182 -10.50 12.98 -5.60
N CYS A 183 -11.72 12.57 -5.97
CA CYS A 183 -12.94 13.37 -5.84
C CYS A 183 -13.14 13.84 -4.40
N ASN A 184 -13.05 12.91 -3.44
CA ASN A 184 -13.24 13.20 -2.02
C ASN A 184 -12.30 14.28 -1.48
N TRP A 185 -11.08 14.38 -2.03
CA TRP A 185 -10.13 15.43 -1.72
C TRP A 185 -10.44 16.72 -2.47
N ALA A 186 -10.63 16.65 -3.79
CA ALA A 186 -10.84 17.81 -4.67
C ALA A 186 -12.09 18.62 -4.29
N GLU A 187 -13.20 17.95 -3.96
CA GLU A 187 -14.46 18.61 -3.59
C GLU A 187 -14.35 19.42 -2.28
N ARG A 188 -13.35 19.12 -1.43
CA ARG A 188 -13.14 19.81 -0.15
C ARG A 188 -12.12 20.95 -0.22
N GLN A 189 -11.46 21.11 -1.36
CA GLN A 189 -10.47 22.16 -1.52
C GLN A 189 -11.11 23.55 -1.53
N ALA A 190 -10.31 24.56 -1.21
CA ALA A 190 -10.73 25.95 -1.32
C ALA A 190 -11.13 26.29 -2.77
N PRO A 191 -12.03 27.26 -3.00
CA PRO A 191 -12.52 27.61 -4.34
C PRO A 191 -11.42 27.91 -5.37
N ALA A 192 -10.33 28.58 -4.95
CA ALA A 192 -9.18 28.86 -5.82
C ALA A 192 -8.52 27.56 -6.31
N THR A 193 -8.21 26.65 -5.39
CA THR A 193 -7.64 25.33 -5.70
C THR A 193 -8.61 24.49 -6.54
N GLN A 194 -9.92 24.55 -6.27
CA GLN A 194 -10.92 23.88 -7.12
C GLN A 194 -10.88 24.40 -8.57
N THR A 195 -10.73 25.71 -8.75
CA THR A 195 -10.59 26.31 -10.08
C THR A 195 -9.30 25.85 -10.77
N GLU A 196 -8.17 25.82 -10.07
CA GLU A 196 -6.89 25.32 -10.60
C GLU A 196 -6.95 23.85 -11.01
N LEU A 197 -7.68 23.03 -10.26
CA LEU A 197 -7.89 21.61 -10.56
C LEU A 197 -8.89 21.38 -11.71
N GLY A 198 -9.62 22.42 -12.15
CA GLY A 198 -10.73 22.27 -13.09
C GLY A 198 -11.94 21.54 -12.49
N TRP A 199 -12.10 21.59 -11.17
CA TRP A 199 -13.22 20.95 -10.46
C TRP A 199 -14.55 21.62 -10.81
N PRO A 200 -15.62 20.87 -11.13
CA PRO A 200 -16.89 21.45 -11.57
C PRO A 200 -17.78 21.89 -10.40
N THR A 201 -17.36 22.93 -9.66
CA THR A 201 -18.00 23.38 -8.41
C THR A 201 -19.50 23.67 -8.56
N GLU A 202 -19.90 24.43 -9.58
CA GLU A 202 -21.30 24.81 -9.79
C GLU A 202 -22.19 23.59 -10.13
N ASP A 203 -21.74 22.73 -11.05
CA ASP A 203 -22.48 21.53 -11.44
C ASP A 203 -22.60 20.54 -10.28
N ALA A 204 -21.52 20.37 -9.51
CA ALA A 204 -21.51 19.51 -8.33
C ALA A 204 -22.46 20.05 -7.25
N LEU A 205 -22.47 21.36 -7.00
CA LEU A 205 -23.41 21.99 -6.07
C LEU A 205 -24.86 21.81 -6.53
N LYS A 206 -25.16 22.09 -7.80
CA LYS A 206 -26.49 21.91 -8.38
C LYS A 206 -26.97 20.46 -8.24
N TRP A 207 -26.11 19.50 -8.57
CA TRP A 207 -26.45 18.07 -8.45
C TRP A 207 -26.74 17.68 -7.00
N ARG A 208 -25.95 18.16 -6.02
CA ARG A 208 -26.19 17.88 -4.60
C ARG A 208 -27.54 18.42 -4.12
N GLN A 209 -27.91 19.63 -4.55
CA GLN A 209 -29.19 20.24 -4.22
C GLN A 209 -30.36 19.43 -4.79
N THR A 210 -30.26 18.95 -6.03
CA THR A 210 -31.34 18.17 -6.66
C THR A 210 -31.47 16.75 -6.10
N HIS A 211 -30.38 16.17 -5.58
CA HIS A 211 -30.35 14.80 -5.06
C HIS A 211 -30.34 14.71 -3.52
N SER A 212 -30.45 15.85 -2.82
CA SER A 212 -30.32 15.91 -1.35
C SER A 212 -29.06 15.21 -0.81
N ALA A 213 -27.97 15.27 -1.56
CA ALA A 213 -26.73 14.57 -1.26
C ALA A 213 -25.71 15.52 -0.61
N ARG A 214 -24.95 15.03 0.37
CA ARG A 214 -23.90 15.82 1.03
C ARG A 214 -22.68 16.07 0.13
N THR A 215 -22.36 15.09 -0.71
CA THR A 215 -21.18 15.03 -1.58
C THR A 215 -21.53 14.31 -2.87
N VAL A 216 -20.91 14.69 -3.98
CA VAL A 216 -21.00 13.93 -5.23
C VAL A 216 -20.12 12.66 -5.17
N CYS A 217 -19.05 12.69 -4.39
CA CYS A 217 -17.98 11.69 -4.35
C CYS A 217 -18.34 10.35 -3.73
N SER A 218 -19.36 10.31 -2.87
CA SER A 218 -19.90 9.07 -2.30
C SER A 218 -21.23 8.64 -2.94
N SER A 219 -21.62 9.25 -4.06
CA SER A 219 -22.90 8.95 -4.71
C SER A 219 -22.77 7.82 -5.74
N PRO A 220 -23.86 7.11 -6.07
CA PRO A 220 -23.88 6.13 -7.17
C PRO A 220 -23.57 6.74 -8.54
N LEU A 221 -23.56 8.08 -8.66
CA LEU A 221 -23.16 8.78 -9.87
C LEU A 221 -21.72 8.42 -10.25
N LEU A 222 -20.83 8.26 -9.27
CA LEU A 222 -19.42 8.01 -9.48
C LEU A 222 -19.05 6.56 -9.19
N GLN A 223 -18.22 5.98 -10.06
CA GLN A 223 -17.68 4.64 -9.94
C GLN A 223 -16.22 4.68 -10.42
N THR A 224 -15.37 3.80 -9.89
CA THR A 224 -13.96 3.68 -10.29
C THR A 224 -13.80 3.42 -11.78
N THR A 225 -14.75 2.71 -12.39
CA THR A 225 -14.78 2.35 -13.81
C THR A 225 -15.01 3.53 -14.75
N LEU A 226 -15.40 4.71 -14.25
CA LEU A 226 -15.60 5.90 -15.08
C LEU A 226 -14.30 6.39 -15.75
N ALA A 227 -13.12 6.03 -15.22
CA ALA A 227 -11.85 6.34 -15.86
C ALA A 227 -11.52 5.41 -17.05
N ARG A 228 -12.24 4.29 -17.22
CA ARG A 228 -11.95 3.28 -18.25
C ARG A 228 -11.94 3.85 -19.68
N PRO A 229 -12.93 4.68 -20.12
CA PRO A 229 -12.91 5.20 -21.49
C PRO A 229 -11.71 6.13 -21.73
N PHE A 230 -11.35 6.95 -20.74
CA PHE A 230 -10.16 7.82 -20.80
C PHE A 230 -8.88 6.98 -20.92
N TYR A 231 -8.75 5.96 -20.08
CA TYR A 231 -7.61 5.03 -20.13
C TYR A 231 -7.48 4.37 -21.51
N LYS A 232 -8.58 3.86 -22.08
CA LYS A 232 -8.58 3.24 -23.42
C LYS A 232 -8.13 4.21 -24.51
N ILE A 233 -8.60 5.45 -24.49
CA ILE A 233 -8.16 6.48 -25.43
C ILE A 233 -6.69 6.85 -25.21
N GLY A 234 -6.26 6.95 -23.94
CA GLY A 234 -4.86 7.17 -23.60
C GLY A 234 -3.96 6.07 -24.17
N LEU A 235 -4.36 4.80 -24.04
CA LEU A 235 -3.61 3.65 -24.59
C LEU A 235 -3.42 3.75 -26.11
N THR A 236 -4.45 4.17 -26.86
CA THR A 236 -4.32 4.31 -28.32
C THR A 236 -3.39 5.45 -28.73
N ARG A 237 -3.18 6.44 -27.85
CA ARG A 237 -2.30 7.59 -28.09
C ARG A 237 -0.85 7.38 -27.66
N LEU A 238 -0.55 6.29 -26.94
CA LEU A 238 0.82 5.98 -26.50
C LEU A 238 1.79 5.62 -27.63
N ASN A 239 1.28 5.27 -28.83
CA ASN A 239 2.09 4.99 -30.02
C ASN A 239 3.27 4.01 -29.78
N GLY A 240 3.02 2.93 -29.02
CA GLY A 240 4.04 1.92 -28.68
C GLY A 240 4.78 2.16 -27.37
N THR A 241 4.50 3.26 -26.67
CA THR A 241 5.00 3.51 -25.32
C THR A 241 4.27 2.64 -24.29
N PRO A 242 4.96 2.08 -23.28
CA PRO A 242 4.30 1.29 -22.23
C PRO A 242 3.25 2.09 -21.42
N PRO A 243 2.15 1.45 -20.95
CA PRO A 243 1.07 2.11 -20.22
C PRO A 243 1.49 2.92 -18.99
N TYR A 244 2.50 2.45 -18.25
CA TYR A 244 2.97 3.13 -17.04
C TYR A 244 3.57 4.52 -17.30
N ARG A 245 3.90 4.84 -18.57
CA ARG A 245 4.40 6.17 -18.99
C ARG A 245 3.29 7.11 -19.51
N MET A 246 2.02 6.74 -19.36
CA MET A 246 0.90 7.58 -19.79
C MET A 246 0.85 8.90 -18.99
N GLY A 247 1.29 10.00 -19.59
CA GLY A 247 1.16 11.35 -19.03
C GLY A 247 -0.13 12.10 -19.42
N PRO A 248 -0.35 13.30 -18.84
CA PRO A 248 -1.50 14.17 -19.13
C PRO A 248 -1.70 14.49 -20.61
N GLU A 249 -0.62 14.57 -21.39
CA GLU A 249 -0.64 14.83 -22.84
C GLU A 249 -1.39 13.75 -23.61
N HIS A 250 -1.35 12.49 -23.16
CA HIS A 250 -2.10 11.40 -23.79
C HIS A 250 -3.61 11.50 -23.50
N LEU A 251 -3.98 12.19 -22.42
CA LEU A 251 -5.35 12.34 -21.93
C LEU A 251 -5.94 13.72 -22.26
N ALA A 252 -5.15 14.60 -22.86
CA ALA A 252 -5.55 15.94 -23.27
C ALA A 252 -6.64 15.89 -24.36
N ASP A 253 -7.51 16.90 -24.37
CA ASP A 253 -8.53 17.12 -25.42
C ASP A 253 -9.48 15.95 -25.70
N ILE A 254 -9.61 14.97 -24.79
CA ILE A 254 -10.66 13.95 -24.85
C ILE A 254 -12.01 14.64 -24.67
N ARG A 255 -12.90 14.49 -25.65
CA ARG A 255 -14.22 15.13 -25.64
C ARG A 255 -15.28 14.25 -24.99
N LEU A 256 -16.39 14.87 -24.58
CA LEU A 256 -17.50 14.19 -23.90
C LEU A 256 -18.05 13.04 -24.74
N GLU A 257 -18.30 13.29 -26.03
CA GLU A 257 -18.87 12.33 -26.97
C GLU A 257 -18.02 11.07 -27.16
N GLU A 258 -16.71 11.15 -26.90
CA GLU A 258 -15.78 10.02 -27.03
C GLU A 258 -15.87 9.06 -25.85
N VAL A 259 -16.32 9.53 -24.67
CA VAL A 259 -16.31 8.73 -23.43
C VAL A 259 -17.69 8.36 -22.91
N VAL A 260 -18.72 9.15 -23.22
CA VAL A 260 -20.11 8.88 -22.81
C VAL A 260 -20.62 7.49 -23.19
N PRO A 261 -20.30 6.93 -24.37
CA PRO A 261 -20.71 5.55 -24.71
C PRO A 261 -20.16 4.50 -23.74
N GLY A 262 -19.08 4.80 -23.01
CA GLY A 262 -18.49 3.92 -22.00
C GLY A 262 -18.92 4.21 -20.57
N PHE A 263 -19.71 5.26 -20.33
CA PHE A 263 -20.28 5.56 -19.01
C PHE A 263 -21.59 4.80 -18.76
N PRO A 264 -21.96 4.52 -17.50
CA PRO A 264 -23.31 4.03 -17.19
C PRO A 264 -24.38 4.99 -17.71
N ALA A 265 -25.53 4.48 -18.18
CA ALA A 265 -26.62 5.35 -18.63
C ALA A 265 -27.09 6.31 -17.52
N ALA A 266 -27.33 7.57 -17.87
CA ALA A 266 -27.77 8.64 -16.97
C ALA A 266 -28.31 9.83 -17.78
N THR A 267 -28.83 10.85 -17.11
CA THR A 267 -29.27 12.09 -17.78
C THR A 267 -28.10 12.84 -18.43
N PRO A 268 -28.33 13.69 -19.45
CA PRO A 268 -27.24 14.46 -20.07
C PRO A 268 -26.44 15.31 -19.09
N SER A 269 -27.10 15.92 -18.09
CA SER A 269 -26.42 16.70 -17.04
C SER A 269 -25.53 15.85 -16.15
N GLU A 270 -25.95 14.62 -15.84
CA GLU A 270 -25.14 13.69 -15.05
C GLU A 270 -23.93 13.18 -15.83
N GLN A 271 -24.09 12.88 -17.12
CA GLN A 271 -22.96 12.51 -17.99
C GLN A 271 -21.96 13.66 -18.12
N GLN A 272 -22.45 14.89 -18.27
CA GLN A 272 -21.61 16.08 -18.28
C GLN A 272 -20.84 16.25 -16.98
N LEU A 273 -21.48 16.06 -15.82
CA LEU A 273 -20.83 16.14 -14.51
C LEU A 273 -19.77 15.05 -14.34
N ARG A 274 -20.09 13.79 -14.67
CA ARG A 274 -19.13 12.68 -14.67
C ARG A 274 -17.90 13.00 -15.52
N PHE A 275 -18.11 13.47 -16.74
CA PHE A 275 -17.02 13.84 -17.63
C PHE A 275 -16.14 14.93 -17.04
N LYS A 276 -16.73 16.01 -16.51
CA LYS A 276 -15.95 17.09 -15.89
C LYS A 276 -15.14 16.60 -14.68
N ILE A 277 -15.72 15.77 -13.82
CA ILE A 277 -15.03 15.17 -12.67
C ILE A 277 -13.87 14.26 -13.12
N VAL A 278 -14.13 13.35 -14.05
CA VAL A 278 -13.10 12.41 -14.54
C VAL A 278 -12.01 13.16 -15.30
N ARG A 279 -12.34 14.19 -16.08
CA ARG A 279 -11.35 15.05 -16.74
C ARG A 279 -10.47 15.78 -15.73
N ALA A 280 -11.07 16.35 -14.68
CA ALA A 280 -10.31 17.02 -13.62
C ALA A 280 -9.36 16.03 -12.90
N PHE A 281 -9.82 14.80 -12.67
CA PHE A 281 -8.98 13.70 -12.18
C PHE A 281 -7.84 13.38 -13.15
N THR A 282 -8.12 13.05 -14.41
CA THR A 282 -7.08 12.60 -15.37
C THR A 282 -6.05 13.67 -15.72
N GLN A 283 -6.39 14.96 -15.59
CA GLN A 283 -5.47 16.07 -15.80
C GLN A 283 -4.51 16.32 -14.63
N ASN A 284 -4.88 15.88 -13.41
CA ASN A 284 -4.16 16.23 -12.18
C ASN A 284 -3.66 15.02 -11.39
N CYS A 285 -4.15 13.80 -11.66
CA CYS A 285 -3.84 12.64 -10.85
C CYS A 285 -2.38 12.22 -10.91
N SER A 286 -1.68 12.48 -12.03
CA SER A 286 -0.23 12.26 -12.16
C SER A 286 0.62 13.41 -11.65
N ARG A 287 0.02 14.51 -11.15
CA ARG A 287 0.79 15.63 -10.57
C ARG A 287 1.01 15.36 -9.08
N PHE A 288 2.26 15.16 -8.66
CA PHE A 288 2.57 14.91 -7.25
C PHE A 288 2.02 15.99 -6.31
N ALA A 289 2.00 17.25 -6.74
CA ALA A 289 1.50 18.38 -5.96
C ALA A 289 0.02 18.24 -5.56
N SER A 290 -0.78 17.49 -6.32
CA SER A 290 -2.18 17.18 -5.99
C SER A 290 -2.34 15.76 -5.43
N ALA A 291 -1.58 14.80 -5.94
CA ALA A 291 -1.71 13.41 -5.56
C ALA A 291 -1.23 13.11 -4.13
N ILE A 292 -0.13 13.73 -3.68
CA ILE A 292 0.40 13.55 -2.32
C ILE A 292 -0.59 14.04 -1.25
N PRO A 293 -1.11 15.29 -1.28
CA PRO A 293 -2.10 15.73 -0.31
C PRO A 293 -3.40 14.93 -0.40
N ALA A 294 -3.83 14.53 -1.61
CA ALA A 294 -4.99 13.66 -1.76
C ALA A 294 -4.83 12.30 -1.07
N LYS A 295 -3.65 11.65 -1.18
CA LYS A 295 -3.35 10.41 -0.45
C LYS A 295 -3.37 10.61 1.06
N ALA A 296 -2.73 11.66 1.56
CA ALA A 296 -2.71 11.97 2.99
C ALA A 296 -4.13 12.22 3.53
N ASN A 297 -4.98 12.94 2.78
CA ASN A 297 -6.39 13.12 3.10
C ASN A 297 -7.14 11.78 3.15
N GLN A 298 -6.92 10.88 2.19
CA GLN A 298 -7.55 9.55 2.24
C GLN A 298 -7.12 8.74 3.45
N LEU A 299 -5.82 8.71 3.77
CA LEU A 299 -5.33 8.06 4.97
C LEU A 299 -5.98 8.67 6.22
N LYS A 300 -6.13 10.00 6.30
CA LYS A 300 -6.81 10.68 7.40
C LYS A 300 -8.27 10.28 7.54
N ILE A 301 -9.01 10.24 6.44
CA ILE A 301 -10.42 9.82 6.42
C ILE A 301 -10.56 8.39 6.94
N LEU A 302 -9.70 7.47 6.47
CA LEU A 302 -9.72 6.08 6.90
C LEU A 302 -9.31 5.94 8.37
N PHE A 303 -8.30 6.68 8.81
CA PHE A 303 -7.90 6.73 10.20
C PHE A 303 -9.05 7.20 11.09
N ASP A 304 -9.73 8.29 10.73
CA ASP A 304 -10.79 8.85 11.56
C ASP A 304 -12.05 7.99 11.65
N ASN A 305 -12.41 7.32 10.55
CA ASN A 305 -13.69 6.65 10.41
C ASN A 305 -13.62 5.13 10.60
N GLU A 306 -12.50 4.51 10.22
CA GLU A 306 -12.39 3.05 10.13
C GLU A 306 -11.40 2.47 11.17
N VAL A 307 -10.38 3.24 11.58
CA VAL A 307 -9.46 2.79 12.64
C VAL A 307 -10.14 2.92 14.01
N PRO A 308 -10.07 1.88 14.87
CA PRO A 308 -10.72 1.91 16.17
C PRO A 308 -10.30 3.13 16.99
N PRO A 309 -11.24 3.88 17.61
CA PRO A 309 -10.91 5.05 18.43
C PRO A 309 -9.85 4.76 19.49
N ALA A 310 -9.92 3.58 20.12
CA ALA A 310 -8.96 3.12 21.13
C ALA A 310 -7.53 2.98 20.61
N MET A 311 -7.35 2.77 19.30
CA MET A 311 -6.05 2.64 18.64
C MET A 311 -5.53 3.98 18.11
N ARG A 312 -6.39 5.01 17.96
CA ARG A 312 -5.97 6.32 17.43
C ARG A 312 -5.18 7.18 18.42
N GLY A 313 -5.41 6.99 19.71
CA GLY A 313 -4.83 7.80 20.79
C GLY A 313 -3.62 7.17 21.48
N ILE A 314 -3.13 6.03 21.00
CA ILE A 314 -1.95 5.35 21.57
C ILE A 314 -0.68 5.82 20.85
N GLN A 315 0.48 5.24 21.23
CA GLN A 315 1.76 5.40 20.50
C GLN A 315 2.05 6.86 20.16
N SER A 316 1.95 7.69 21.20
CA SER A 316 2.11 9.13 21.09
C SER A 316 3.10 9.59 22.14
N TYR A 317 4.00 10.50 21.75
CA TYR A 317 4.95 11.12 22.66
C TYR A 317 4.25 11.83 23.80
N ALA A 318 4.89 11.91 24.97
CA ALA A 318 4.42 12.78 26.05
C ALA A 318 4.58 14.27 25.65
N PRO A 319 3.89 15.21 26.32
CA PRO A 319 4.16 16.63 26.13
C PRO A 319 5.66 16.95 26.28
N GLY A 320 6.24 17.65 25.30
CA GLY A 320 7.67 18.01 25.27
C GLY A 320 8.60 16.94 24.71
N GLN A 321 8.10 15.73 24.39
CA GLN A 321 8.84 14.71 23.67
C GLN A 321 8.49 14.72 22.19
N THR A 322 9.47 14.39 21.35
CA THR A 322 9.31 14.29 19.89
C THR A 322 10.16 13.14 19.37
N TYR A 323 10.03 12.86 18.07
CA TYR A 323 11.01 12.06 17.37
C TYR A 323 12.39 12.73 17.45
N GLU A 324 13.43 11.97 17.83
CA GLU A 324 14.75 12.52 18.15
C GLU A 324 15.54 12.96 16.92
N ARG A 325 15.30 12.33 15.76
CA ARG A 325 16.02 12.71 14.53
C ARG A 325 15.59 14.11 14.07
N ALA A 326 16.58 14.95 13.83
CA ALA A 326 16.39 16.28 13.25
C ALA A 326 16.10 16.17 11.75
N CYS A 327 14.83 16.08 11.39
CA CYS A 327 14.36 16.15 10.01
C CYS A 327 14.25 17.60 9.53
N ARG A 328 14.26 17.82 8.20
CA ARG A 328 14.10 19.14 7.57
C ARG A 328 12.93 19.95 8.14
N ARG A 329 11.81 19.29 8.44
CA ARG A 329 10.64 19.89 9.09
C ARG A 329 10.22 19.02 10.29
N PRO A 330 9.94 19.62 11.46
CA PRO A 330 9.40 18.89 12.58
C PRO A 330 7.95 18.47 12.30
N PHE A 331 7.58 17.26 12.68
CA PHE A 331 6.20 16.80 12.56
C PHE A 331 5.36 17.36 13.74
N PRO A 332 4.26 18.10 13.50
CA PRO A 332 3.52 18.76 14.57
C PRO A 332 2.70 17.81 15.44
N SER A 333 2.35 16.61 14.93
CA SER A 333 1.61 15.62 15.71
C SER A 333 2.55 14.81 16.60
N ARG A 334 2.02 14.38 17.75
CA ARG A 334 2.76 13.56 18.72
C ARG A 334 2.77 12.07 18.38
N ALA A 335 2.16 11.64 17.28
CA ALA A 335 2.15 10.23 16.92
C ALA A 335 3.57 9.71 16.62
N TYR A 336 3.86 8.47 17.00
CA TYR A 336 5.11 7.81 16.62
C TYR A 336 5.23 7.69 15.09
N PRO A 337 6.46 7.68 14.53
CA PRO A 337 6.68 7.64 13.08
C PRO A 337 6.02 6.44 12.38
N LEU A 338 5.95 5.29 13.06
CA LEU A 338 5.34 4.04 12.59
C LEU A 338 4.10 3.66 13.43
N HIS A 339 3.31 4.66 13.83
CA HIS A 339 2.08 4.44 14.61
C HIS A 339 1.16 3.41 13.93
N ALA A 340 0.80 2.36 14.66
CA ALA A 340 0.12 1.18 14.12
C ALA A 340 -1.27 1.48 13.58
N GLY A 341 -1.98 2.47 14.15
CA GLY A 341 -3.27 2.90 13.60
C GLY A 341 -3.14 3.54 12.22
N TRP A 342 -2.02 4.22 11.93
CA TRP A 342 -1.77 4.83 10.62
C TRP A 342 -1.36 3.78 9.59
N LEU A 343 -0.55 2.79 10.01
CA LEU A 343 -0.28 1.60 9.20
C LEU A 343 -1.55 0.79 8.90
N LEU A 344 -2.48 0.69 9.86
CA LEU A 344 -3.78 0.06 9.65
C LEU A 344 -4.65 0.88 8.69
N ALA A 345 -4.63 2.22 8.74
CA ALA A 345 -5.33 3.06 7.76
C ALA A 345 -4.81 2.82 6.33
N ASP A 346 -3.50 2.67 6.16
CA ASP A 346 -2.90 2.30 4.88
C ASP A 346 -3.27 0.86 4.44
N ALA A 347 -3.33 -0.09 5.37
CA ALA A 347 -3.87 -1.43 5.08
C ALA A 347 -5.35 -1.37 4.64
N ILE A 348 -6.17 -0.53 5.28
CA ILE A 348 -7.58 -0.32 4.93
C ILE A 348 -7.70 0.33 3.55
N TYR A 349 -6.82 1.27 3.19
CA TYR A 349 -6.79 1.87 1.85
C TYR A 349 -6.68 0.78 0.77
N ASN A 350 -5.78 -0.18 0.98
CA ASN A 350 -5.50 -1.26 0.05
C ASN A 350 -6.52 -2.41 0.10
N ALA A 351 -7.08 -2.71 1.29
CA ALA A 351 -7.87 -3.92 1.52
C ALA A 351 -9.33 -3.68 1.95
N GLY A 352 -9.74 -2.44 2.14
CA GLY A 352 -11.04 -2.06 2.70
C GLY A 352 -11.14 -2.29 4.21
N SER A 353 -12.17 -1.71 4.82
CA SER A 353 -12.32 -1.64 6.29
C SER A 353 -12.53 -2.97 6.99
N ARG A 354 -12.98 -4.01 6.27
CA ARG A 354 -13.15 -5.36 6.84
C ARG A 354 -11.87 -5.94 7.43
N ILE A 355 -10.71 -5.46 6.98
CA ILE A 355 -9.41 -5.90 7.51
C ILE A 355 -9.22 -5.58 9.00
N VAL A 356 -9.97 -4.61 9.54
CA VAL A 356 -9.98 -4.29 10.97
C VAL A 356 -10.53 -5.47 11.78
N THR A 357 -11.58 -6.12 11.29
CA THR A 357 -12.16 -7.32 11.93
C THR A 357 -11.16 -8.48 11.92
N ASN A 358 -10.35 -8.63 10.86
CA ASN A 358 -9.29 -9.65 10.80
C ASN A 358 -8.30 -9.48 11.96
N VAL A 359 -7.88 -8.25 12.22
CA VAL A 359 -6.95 -7.93 13.33
C VAL A 359 -7.58 -8.28 14.67
N GLY A 360 -8.82 -7.85 14.92
CA GLY A 360 -9.54 -8.18 16.15
C GLY A 360 -9.70 -9.69 16.38
N TRP A 361 -9.99 -10.44 15.33
CA TRP A 361 -10.17 -11.89 15.39
C TRP A 361 -8.86 -12.63 15.68
N TYR A 362 -7.76 -12.25 15.01
CA TYR A 362 -6.44 -12.85 15.22
C TYR A 362 -5.98 -12.70 16.67
N LEU A 363 -6.21 -11.52 17.24
CA LEU A 363 -5.87 -11.18 18.63
C LEU A 363 -6.87 -11.71 19.67
N ARG A 364 -7.93 -12.42 19.24
CA ARG A 364 -9.02 -12.93 20.11
C ARG A 364 -9.69 -11.85 20.97
N LEU A 365 -9.86 -10.66 20.41
CA LEU A 365 -10.45 -9.55 21.15
C LEU A 365 -11.95 -9.75 21.34
N THR A 366 -12.46 -9.37 22.51
CA THR A 366 -13.88 -9.13 22.73
C THR A 366 -14.22 -7.71 22.27
N PRO A 367 -15.51 -7.37 22.08
CA PRO A 367 -15.90 -5.98 21.80
C PRO A 367 -15.34 -4.99 22.84
N GLN A 368 -15.30 -5.40 24.12
CA GLN A 368 -14.79 -4.58 25.22
C GLN A 368 -13.28 -4.38 25.13
N SER A 369 -12.50 -5.44 24.88
CA SER A 369 -11.04 -5.29 24.75
C SER A 369 -10.67 -4.56 23.47
N PHE A 370 -11.41 -4.77 22.38
CA PHE A 370 -11.21 -4.04 21.13
C PHE A 370 -11.38 -2.52 21.30
N ALA A 371 -12.31 -2.11 22.16
CA ALA A 371 -12.55 -0.72 22.53
C ALA A 371 -11.60 -0.17 23.62
N SER A 372 -10.68 -0.98 24.15
CA SER A 372 -9.77 -0.57 25.22
C SER A 372 -8.41 -0.12 24.67
N ALA A 373 -7.96 1.09 25.03
CA ALA A 373 -6.64 1.58 24.62
C ALA A 373 -5.50 0.68 25.14
N GLY A 374 -5.66 0.10 26.34
CA GLY A 374 -4.68 -0.79 26.95
C GLY A 374 -4.39 -2.04 26.10
N THR A 375 -5.36 -2.49 25.30
CA THR A 375 -5.18 -3.62 24.37
C THR A 375 -4.20 -3.29 23.24
N TRP A 376 -4.10 -2.02 22.85
CA TRP A 376 -3.33 -1.60 21.68
C TRP A 376 -1.93 -1.04 22.04
N ASN A 377 -1.64 -0.78 23.32
CA ASN A 377 -0.40 -0.14 23.76
C ASN A 377 0.90 -0.82 23.28
N ALA A 378 0.89 -2.15 23.13
CA ALA A 378 2.02 -2.93 22.65
C ALA A 378 1.79 -3.56 21.27
N PHE A 379 0.90 -2.98 20.45
CA PHE A 379 0.57 -3.47 19.11
C PHE A 379 1.28 -2.63 18.05
N TYR A 380 2.36 -3.14 17.46
CA TYR A 380 3.18 -2.41 16.49
C TYR A 380 3.07 -3.03 15.09
N GLY A 381 3.90 -2.52 14.16
CA GLY A 381 3.95 -2.98 12.77
C GLY A 381 4.05 -4.51 12.62
N PRO A 382 4.95 -5.22 13.35
CA PRO A 382 5.04 -6.67 13.27
C PRO A 382 3.77 -7.41 13.69
N GLU A 383 3.11 -6.97 14.78
CA GLU A 383 1.83 -7.54 15.20
C GLU A 383 0.74 -7.31 14.16
N LEU A 384 0.72 -6.13 13.53
CA LEU A 384 -0.21 -5.83 12.44
C LEU A 384 0.03 -6.75 11.23
N ILE A 385 1.27 -6.87 10.76
CA ILE A 385 1.64 -7.74 9.64
C ILE A 385 1.22 -9.19 9.93
N SER A 386 1.55 -9.68 11.13
CA SER A 386 1.19 -11.02 11.57
C SER A 386 -0.34 -11.21 11.59
N SER A 387 -1.07 -10.24 12.15
CA SER A 387 -2.53 -10.27 12.20
C SER A 387 -3.15 -10.32 10.80
N LEU A 388 -2.64 -9.52 9.88
CA LEU A 388 -3.11 -9.45 8.50
C LEU A 388 -2.82 -10.76 7.73
N TYR A 389 -1.70 -11.43 7.99
CA TYR A 389 -1.35 -12.68 7.30
C TYR A 389 -2.08 -13.90 7.88
N TRP A 390 -2.10 -14.01 9.20
CA TRP A 390 -2.53 -15.23 9.88
C TRP A 390 -4.02 -15.27 10.22
N ALA A 391 -4.74 -14.13 10.26
CA ALA A 391 -6.17 -14.13 10.61
C ALA A 391 -7.03 -15.07 9.75
N GLY A 392 -7.97 -15.77 10.39
CA GLY A 392 -8.97 -16.63 9.78
C GLY A 392 -8.49 -18.04 9.42
N LYS A 393 -9.44 -18.98 9.42
CA LYS A 393 -9.21 -20.35 8.96
C LYS A 393 -9.29 -20.39 7.44
N TYR A 394 -8.30 -20.97 6.77
CA TYR A 394 -8.32 -21.11 5.32
C TYR A 394 -9.33 -22.19 4.87
N ASN A 395 -10.20 -21.83 3.93
CA ASN A 395 -11.11 -22.73 3.25
C ASN A 395 -10.64 -22.96 1.81
N ARG A 396 -10.08 -24.14 1.56
CA ARG A 396 -9.54 -24.53 0.25
C ARG A 396 -10.60 -24.54 -0.86
N ASN A 397 -11.87 -24.75 -0.54
CA ASN A 397 -12.92 -24.79 -1.56
C ASN A 397 -13.25 -23.40 -2.11
N THR A 398 -13.04 -22.35 -1.31
CA THR A 398 -13.41 -20.98 -1.67
C THR A 398 -12.20 -20.05 -1.78
N ASP A 399 -11.00 -20.53 -1.43
CA ASP A 399 -9.75 -19.78 -1.31
C ASP A 399 -9.82 -18.55 -0.37
N ASN A 400 -10.74 -18.63 0.60
CA ASN A 400 -10.96 -17.58 1.58
C ASN A 400 -10.40 -17.94 2.95
N LEU A 401 -10.05 -16.91 3.70
CA LEU A 401 -9.86 -16.92 5.13
C LEU A 401 -11.21 -16.59 5.76
N GLU A 402 -11.73 -17.50 6.56
CA GLU A 402 -13.02 -17.39 7.24
C GLU A 402 -12.80 -17.10 8.73
N PHE A 403 -13.52 -16.11 9.24
CA PHE A 403 -13.46 -15.70 10.65
C PHE A 403 -14.83 -15.15 11.06
N GLN A 404 -15.01 -14.93 12.36
CA GLN A 404 -16.26 -14.39 12.90
C GLN A 404 -16.06 -12.92 13.28
N ASP A 405 -16.97 -12.05 12.89
CA ASP A 405 -17.01 -10.69 13.40
C ASP A 405 -17.46 -10.66 14.88
N PHE A 406 -17.45 -9.47 15.48
CA PHE A 406 -17.87 -9.29 16.88
C PHE A 406 -19.34 -9.62 17.15
N SER A 407 -20.17 -9.73 16.11
CA SER A 407 -21.56 -10.19 16.21
C SER A 407 -21.72 -11.69 15.98
N GLY A 408 -20.62 -12.43 15.80
CA GLY A 408 -20.62 -13.86 15.52
C GLY A 408 -20.95 -14.21 14.07
N ARG A 409 -21.08 -13.23 13.17
CA ARG A 409 -21.34 -13.48 11.75
C ARG A 409 -20.05 -13.88 11.07
N THR A 410 -20.12 -14.87 10.19
CA THR A 410 -18.98 -15.27 9.35
C THR A 410 -18.66 -14.17 8.36
N ASP A 411 -17.43 -13.67 8.40
CA ASP A 411 -16.85 -12.83 7.37
C ASP A 411 -15.73 -13.59 6.65
N LYS A 412 -15.36 -13.10 5.48
CA LYS A 412 -14.38 -13.73 4.62
C LYS A 412 -13.52 -12.72 3.88
N VAL A 413 -12.24 -13.05 3.75
CA VAL A 413 -11.30 -12.35 2.87
C VAL A 413 -10.56 -13.38 2.02
N THR A 414 -10.25 -13.08 0.76
CA THR A 414 -9.38 -13.97 -0.02
C THR A 414 -7.99 -14.01 0.60
N PHE A 415 -7.33 -15.18 0.63
CA PHE A 415 -5.96 -15.27 1.15
C PHE A 415 -5.03 -14.31 0.41
N PHE A 416 -5.18 -14.23 -0.92
CA PHE A 416 -4.38 -13.32 -1.75
C PHE A 416 -4.45 -11.88 -1.24
N LYS A 417 -5.65 -11.37 -0.93
CA LYS A 417 -5.82 -9.99 -0.44
C LYS A 417 -5.13 -9.78 0.91
N SER A 418 -5.29 -10.73 1.84
CA SER A 418 -4.59 -10.72 3.15
C SER A 418 -3.06 -10.74 2.99
N CYS A 419 -2.56 -11.58 2.09
CA CYS A 419 -1.13 -11.68 1.79
C CYS A 419 -0.58 -10.39 1.18
N ILE A 420 -1.29 -9.78 0.23
CA ILE A 420 -0.85 -8.54 -0.41
C ILE A 420 -0.81 -7.38 0.59
N VAL A 421 -1.85 -7.23 1.43
CA VAL A 421 -1.93 -6.09 2.35
C VAL A 421 -0.89 -6.17 3.46
N GLN A 422 -0.61 -7.35 4.03
CA GLN A 422 0.47 -7.47 5.03
C GLN A 422 1.84 -7.18 4.42
N ARG A 423 2.06 -7.61 3.16
CA ARG A 423 3.28 -7.30 2.42
C ARG A 423 3.39 -5.81 2.15
N HIS A 424 2.28 -5.15 1.82
CA HIS A 424 2.22 -3.71 1.63
C HIS A 424 2.66 -2.99 2.92
N VAL A 425 2.06 -3.31 4.08
CA VAL A 425 2.44 -2.72 5.37
C VAL A 425 3.92 -2.98 5.71
N ALA A 426 4.41 -4.20 5.51
CA ALA A 426 5.81 -4.52 5.71
C ALA A 426 6.73 -3.66 4.83
N ARG A 427 6.36 -3.43 3.57
CA ARG A 427 7.11 -2.59 2.64
C ARG A 427 7.07 -1.12 3.02
N VAL A 428 5.93 -0.59 3.48
CA VAL A 428 5.83 0.78 4.00
C VAL A 428 6.83 0.99 5.14
N ILE A 429 6.88 0.07 6.10
CA ILE A 429 7.85 0.10 7.19
C ILE A 429 9.28 0.01 6.66
N GLN A 430 9.57 -0.94 5.76
CA GLN A 430 10.91 -1.13 5.18
C GLN A 430 11.40 0.09 4.41
N TYR A 431 10.53 0.76 3.64
CA TYR A 431 10.92 1.97 2.91
C TYR A 431 11.22 3.13 3.86
N ALA A 432 10.52 3.23 4.98
CA ALA A 432 10.81 4.23 6.01
C ALA A 432 12.05 3.89 6.86
N THR A 433 12.45 2.61 6.93
CA THR A 433 13.56 2.13 7.76
C THR A 433 14.92 2.58 7.20
N LEU A 434 15.84 2.97 8.08
CA LEU A 434 17.21 3.34 7.70
C LEU A 434 17.99 2.13 7.18
N PRO A 435 18.95 2.33 6.25
CA PRO A 435 19.84 1.26 5.81
C PRO A 435 20.53 0.56 6.98
N GLY A 436 20.64 -0.77 6.92
CA GLY A 436 21.29 -1.59 7.95
C GLY A 436 20.36 -2.03 9.09
N PHE A 437 19.12 -1.53 9.15
CA PHE A 437 18.12 -1.96 10.12
C PHE A 437 17.00 -2.76 9.46
N GLU A 438 16.34 -3.59 10.26
CA GLU A 438 15.17 -4.32 9.83
C GLU A 438 14.11 -4.30 10.93
N LEU A 439 13.01 -3.58 10.66
CA LEU A 439 11.90 -3.43 11.62
C LEU A 439 10.72 -4.33 11.32
N ALA A 440 10.62 -4.82 10.08
CA ALA A 440 9.53 -5.66 9.64
C ALA A 440 9.96 -6.53 8.45
N ARG A 441 9.48 -7.77 8.46
CA ARG A 441 9.47 -8.67 7.30
C ARG A 441 8.04 -9.03 6.96
N SER A 442 7.81 -9.20 5.67
CA SER A 442 6.55 -9.72 5.17
C SER A 442 6.48 -11.23 5.41
N ALA A 443 5.31 -11.75 5.79
CA ALA A 443 5.15 -13.12 6.27
C ALA A 443 5.08 -14.18 5.15
N GLU A 444 5.01 -13.77 3.89
CA GLU A 444 4.96 -14.67 2.73
C GLU A 444 6.31 -15.28 2.34
N ASP A 445 7.41 -14.68 2.80
CA ASP A 445 8.80 -15.09 2.51
C ASP A 445 8.98 -15.51 1.03
N LYS A 446 9.57 -16.68 0.77
CA LYS A 446 9.90 -17.23 -0.56
C LYS A 446 8.67 -17.57 -1.40
N ASN A 447 7.53 -17.80 -0.74
CA ASN A 447 6.31 -18.27 -1.40
C ASN A 447 5.63 -17.13 -2.19
N GLY A 448 5.81 -15.88 -1.73
CA GLY A 448 5.17 -14.72 -2.33
C GLY A 448 3.64 -14.72 -2.15
N CYS A 449 3.00 -13.68 -2.68
CA CYS A 449 1.54 -13.59 -2.73
C CYS A 449 1.07 -13.83 -4.15
N ARG A 450 0.44 -14.98 -4.41
CA ARG A 450 -0.07 -15.36 -5.74
C ARG A 450 -1.56 -15.71 -5.63
N LYS A 451 -2.33 -15.32 -6.66
CA LYS A 451 -3.73 -15.72 -6.78
C LYS A 451 -3.79 -17.23 -7.04
N SER A 452 -4.68 -17.93 -6.36
CA SER A 452 -4.97 -19.33 -6.68
C SER A 452 -5.61 -19.45 -8.08
N GLU A 453 -5.40 -20.58 -8.75
CA GLU A 453 -6.01 -20.85 -10.06
C GLU A 453 -7.33 -21.62 -9.87
N PHE A 454 -8.36 -21.23 -10.63
CA PHE A 454 -9.67 -21.87 -10.62
C PHE A 454 -10.05 -22.36 -12.01
N HIS A 455 -10.84 -23.42 -12.07
CA HIS A 455 -11.55 -23.85 -13.28
C HIS A 455 -12.68 -22.86 -13.61
N PRO A 456 -13.19 -22.86 -14.87
CA PRO A 456 -14.31 -22.01 -15.26
C PRO A 456 -15.60 -22.23 -14.44
N ASP A 457 -15.77 -23.42 -13.85
CA ASP A 457 -16.88 -23.76 -12.96
C ASP A 457 -16.71 -23.24 -11.51
N GLY A 458 -15.60 -22.54 -11.23
CA GLY A 458 -15.28 -21.97 -9.93
C GLY A 458 -14.59 -22.95 -8.96
N THR A 459 -14.31 -24.19 -9.37
CA THR A 459 -13.56 -25.14 -8.52
C THR A 459 -12.07 -24.83 -8.50
N LEU A 460 -11.43 -25.00 -7.34
CA LEU A 460 -10.00 -24.71 -7.18
C LEU A 460 -9.15 -25.71 -7.98
N LYS A 461 -8.44 -25.21 -9.00
CA LYS A 461 -7.47 -25.97 -9.80
C LYS A 461 -6.12 -26.10 -9.08
N LYS A 462 -5.62 -24.99 -8.53
CA LYS A 462 -4.31 -24.94 -7.86
C LYS A 462 -4.31 -23.89 -6.75
N SER A 463 -4.10 -24.35 -5.51
CA SER A 463 -3.86 -23.43 -4.40
C SER A 463 -2.45 -22.87 -4.50
N HIS A 464 -2.34 -21.55 -4.36
CA HIS A 464 -1.07 -20.87 -4.15
C HIS A 464 -0.85 -20.48 -2.67
N VAL A 465 -1.69 -20.97 -1.78
CA VAL A 465 -1.59 -20.74 -0.34
C VAL A 465 -0.55 -21.70 0.25
N PRO A 466 0.44 -21.21 1.03
CA PRO A 466 1.44 -22.09 1.65
C PRO A 466 0.82 -23.15 2.57
N LEU A 467 1.42 -24.35 2.63
CA LEU A 467 0.84 -25.50 3.34
C LEU A 467 0.66 -25.24 4.84
N GLU A 468 1.62 -24.55 5.45
CA GLU A 468 1.57 -24.09 6.84
C GLU A 468 0.36 -23.18 7.07
N ARG A 469 0.05 -22.32 6.10
CA ARG A 469 -1.11 -21.43 6.18
C ARG A 469 -2.42 -22.18 5.99
N GLN A 470 -2.44 -23.21 5.13
CA GLN A 470 -3.62 -24.07 4.95
C GLN A 470 -3.94 -24.89 6.22
N LYS A 471 -2.92 -25.26 6.99
CA LYS A 471 -3.06 -26.04 8.24
C LYS A 471 -3.34 -25.17 9.47
N SER A 472 -3.04 -23.88 9.41
CA SER A 472 -3.23 -22.96 10.52
C SER A 472 -4.70 -22.76 10.89
N SER A 473 -4.98 -22.72 12.19
CA SER A 473 -6.27 -22.26 12.72
C SER A 473 -6.50 -20.77 12.47
N GLY A 474 -5.40 -20.04 12.23
CA GLY A 474 -5.35 -18.61 11.99
C GLY A 474 -5.41 -17.72 13.24
N ARG A 475 -5.42 -18.31 14.44
CA ARG A 475 -5.45 -17.56 15.71
C ARG A 475 -4.10 -17.62 16.40
N LYS A 476 -3.69 -16.51 17.02
CA LYS A 476 -2.62 -16.52 18.02
C LYS A 476 -3.08 -17.23 19.29
#